data_AF-A0A841BPK0-F1
#
_entry.id   AF-A0A841BPK0-F1
#
_cell.length_a   1.000
_cell.length_b   1.000
_cell.length_c   1.000
_cell.angle_alpha   90.00
_cell.angle_beta   90.00
_cell.angle_gamma   90.00
#
_symmetry.space_group_name_H-M   'P 1'
#
loop_
_entity.id
_entity.type
_entity.pdbx_description
1 polymer ?
#
loop_
_entity_poly.entity_id
_entity_poly.type
_entity_poly.pdbx_seq_one_letter_code
_entity_poly.pdbx_strand_id
1 'polypeptide(L)'
;MTTALLPDPARPTGVTVLNKPRHPIVERALRLSRLYYEGHVINEAPALNHAMRVAITLVEHEPDASPVMIASALLQDMPIYAPATVDVDIVLRDSVAEGVGPIVRGLAIEQDAMMSGKAARLASRSVMLIMAADRIVALRTLLERARSAPDQREFWIQRQRLRGMFEHFRAWYALAEPVLPVSMAIELSGVLRDLEMAALGRDAAPREAAPVREAVLSS
;
A
#
# COMPACT_ATOMS: atom_id res chain seq x y z
N MET A 1 -39.96 24.31 -5.35
CA MET A 1 -39.25 23.09 -5.77
C MET A 1 -37.89 23.12 -5.09
N THR A 2 -37.75 22.37 -4.00
CA THR A 2 -36.63 22.46 -3.06
C THR A 2 -35.63 21.37 -3.40
N THR A 3 -34.48 21.74 -3.93
CA THR A 3 -33.37 20.82 -4.21
C THR A 3 -32.72 20.43 -2.89
N ALA A 4 -32.87 19.17 -2.49
CA ALA A 4 -32.16 18.61 -1.35
C ALA A 4 -30.65 18.54 -1.67
N LEU A 5 -29.83 19.18 -0.84
CA LEU A 5 -28.39 18.94 -0.81
C LEU A 5 -28.17 17.47 -0.42
N LEU A 6 -27.56 16.71 -1.30
CA LEU A 6 -26.96 15.42 -0.94
C LEU A 6 -25.84 15.69 0.07
N PRO A 7 -25.76 14.93 1.18
CA PRO A 7 -24.67 15.07 2.13
C PRO A 7 -23.33 14.72 1.47
N ASP A 8 -22.34 15.56 1.77
CA ASP A 8 -20.91 15.32 1.53
C ASP A 8 -20.53 13.93 2.07
N PRO A 9 -19.95 13.01 1.26
CA PRO A 9 -19.45 11.73 1.76
C PRO A 9 -18.23 12.00 2.64
N ALA A 10 -18.51 12.38 3.88
CA ALA A 10 -17.55 12.54 4.94
C ALA A 10 -16.61 11.33 4.93
N ARG A 11 -15.34 11.61 4.61
CA ARG A 11 -14.21 10.74 4.90
C ARG A 11 -14.40 10.21 6.33
N PRO A 12 -14.54 8.90 6.57
CA PRO A 12 -14.76 8.40 7.92
C PRO A 12 -13.54 8.75 8.77
N THR A 13 -13.70 9.75 9.61
CA THR A 13 -12.75 10.09 10.67
C THR A 13 -13.09 9.20 11.87
N GLY A 14 -12.16 8.34 12.28
CA GLY A 14 -12.05 7.99 13.70
C GLY A 14 -12.11 6.52 14.12
N VAL A 15 -12.31 5.54 13.25
CA VAL A 15 -12.20 4.11 13.63
C VAL A 15 -11.41 3.33 12.59
N THR A 16 -10.09 3.29 12.75
CA THR A 16 -9.26 2.34 11.99
C THR A 16 -9.28 0.99 12.70
N VAL A 17 -9.06 -0.11 11.97
CA VAL A 17 -8.86 -1.45 12.58
C VAL A 17 -7.67 -1.49 13.55
N LEU A 18 -6.82 -0.46 13.50
CA LEU A 18 -5.70 -0.24 14.39
C LEU A 18 -6.08 0.64 15.60
N ASN A 19 -7.34 0.97 15.85
CA ASN A 19 -7.80 1.61 17.08
C ASN A 19 -8.10 0.56 18.15
N LYS A 20 -7.99 0.93 19.44
CA LYS A 20 -8.35 0.02 20.55
C LYS A 20 -9.89 -0.01 20.74
N PRO A 21 -10.47 -1.14 21.19
CA PRO A 21 -9.82 -2.43 21.41
C PRO A 21 -9.52 -3.17 20.09
N ARG A 22 -8.33 -3.78 19.99
CA ARG A 22 -7.89 -4.52 18.79
C ARG A 22 -8.04 -6.02 19.01
N HIS A 23 -8.15 -6.77 17.92
CA HIS A 23 -8.03 -8.22 17.98
C HIS A 23 -6.64 -8.65 18.50
N PRO A 24 -6.51 -9.66 19.38
CA PRO A 24 -5.21 -10.03 19.98
C PRO A 24 -4.12 -10.44 18.97
N ILE A 25 -4.49 -11.01 17.83
CA ILE A 25 -3.55 -11.33 16.73
C ILE A 25 -2.95 -10.04 16.15
N VAL A 26 -3.77 -9.03 15.88
CA VAL A 26 -3.32 -7.73 15.34
C VAL A 26 -2.47 -6.99 16.38
N GLU A 27 -2.81 -7.09 17.67
CA GLU A 27 -2.00 -6.48 18.71
C GLU A 27 -0.61 -7.12 18.84
N ARG A 28 -0.53 -8.45 18.77
CA ARG A 28 0.74 -9.19 18.74
C ARG A 28 1.57 -8.80 17.52
N ALA A 29 0.94 -8.73 16.35
CA ALA A 29 1.60 -8.28 15.14
C ALA A 29 2.17 -6.87 15.26
N LEU A 30 1.40 -5.90 15.76
CA LEU A 30 1.90 -4.53 15.98
C LEU A 30 3.09 -4.47 16.93
N ARG A 31 3.16 -5.35 17.94
CA ARG A 31 4.34 -5.41 18.82
C ARG A 31 5.57 -5.91 18.09
N LEU A 32 5.45 -6.97 17.28
CA LEU A 32 6.55 -7.47 16.47
C LEU A 32 6.97 -6.48 15.38
N SER A 33 6.01 -5.84 14.68
CA SER A 33 6.33 -4.79 13.70
C SER A 33 7.12 -3.64 14.34
N ARG A 34 6.77 -3.21 15.57
CA ARG A 34 7.57 -2.21 16.29
C ARG A 34 8.99 -2.70 16.56
N LEU A 35 9.11 -3.91 17.07
CA LEU A 35 10.41 -4.49 17.41
C LEU A 35 11.33 -4.60 16.19
N TYR A 36 10.82 -5.11 15.07
CA TYR A 36 11.65 -5.40 13.90
C TYR A 36 11.73 -4.26 12.89
N TYR A 37 10.86 -3.25 12.96
CA TYR A 37 10.89 -2.10 12.04
C TYR A 37 11.48 -0.84 12.69
N GLU A 38 11.84 -0.88 13.97
CA GLU A 38 12.49 0.23 14.65
C GLU A 38 13.79 0.63 13.95
N GLY A 39 13.97 1.93 13.68
CA GLY A 39 15.14 2.47 12.97
C GLY A 39 15.16 2.21 11.45
N HIS A 40 14.24 1.41 10.91
CA HIS A 40 14.17 1.13 9.47
C HIS A 40 13.30 2.13 8.70
N VAL A 41 13.67 2.32 7.43
CA VAL A 41 13.05 3.31 6.54
C VAL A 41 12.65 2.64 5.22
N ILE A 42 11.43 2.90 4.76
CA ILE A 42 10.89 2.50 3.45
C ILE A 42 10.45 3.76 2.73
N ASN A 43 10.95 3.97 1.50
CA ASN A 43 10.61 5.14 0.69
C ASN A 43 10.78 6.48 1.46
N GLU A 44 11.82 6.57 2.30
CA GLU A 44 12.11 7.73 3.19
C GLU A 44 11.10 7.99 4.31
N ALA A 45 10.17 7.06 4.56
CA ALA A 45 9.29 7.08 5.72
C ALA A 45 9.64 5.95 6.70
N PRO A 46 9.34 6.08 8.01
CA PRO A 46 9.52 4.98 8.95
C PRO A 46 8.78 3.72 8.51
N ALA A 47 9.45 2.56 8.54
CA ALA A 47 8.90 1.29 8.06
C ALA A 47 7.61 0.87 8.79
N LEU A 48 7.51 1.16 10.10
CA LEU A 48 6.27 0.95 10.86
C LEU A 48 5.08 1.72 10.29
N ASN A 49 5.28 2.98 9.89
CA ASN A 49 4.20 3.79 9.33
C ASN A 49 3.75 3.24 7.98
N HIS A 50 4.68 2.74 7.16
CA HIS A 50 4.35 2.06 5.91
C HIS A 50 3.46 0.84 6.17
N ALA A 51 3.90 -0.08 7.02
CA ALA A 51 3.14 -1.30 7.34
C ALA A 51 1.74 -1.00 7.91
N MET A 52 1.60 0.03 8.76
CA MET A 52 0.30 0.47 9.26
C MET A 52 -0.61 1.01 8.15
N ARG A 53 -0.08 1.81 7.22
CA ARG A 53 -0.84 2.30 6.06
C ARG A 53 -1.28 1.13 5.16
N VAL A 54 -0.42 0.14 4.94
CA VAL A 54 -0.78 -1.06 4.17
C VAL A 54 -1.94 -1.81 4.81
N ALA A 55 -1.89 -2.03 6.13
CA ALA A 55 -2.98 -2.69 6.84
C ALA A 55 -4.30 -1.88 6.80
N ILE A 56 -4.23 -0.54 6.85
CA ILE A 56 -5.40 0.34 6.71
C ILE A 56 -5.97 0.24 5.29
N THR A 57 -5.14 0.42 4.26
CA THR A 57 -5.54 0.31 2.85
C THR A 57 -6.14 -1.06 2.52
N LEU A 58 -5.60 -2.14 3.10
CA LEU A 58 -6.19 -3.47 2.97
C LEU A 58 -7.65 -3.49 3.47
N VAL A 59 -7.90 -2.98 4.68
CA VAL A 59 -9.26 -3.02 5.28
C VAL A 59 -10.21 -2.04 4.62
N GLU A 60 -9.72 -0.91 4.11
CA GLU A 60 -10.53 0.02 3.31
C GLU A 60 -11.11 -0.64 2.05
N HIS A 61 -10.37 -1.55 1.43
CA HIS A 61 -10.79 -2.24 0.21
C HIS A 61 -11.39 -3.64 0.44
N GLU A 62 -11.01 -4.31 1.53
CA GLU A 62 -11.53 -5.61 1.96
C GLU A 62 -11.99 -5.48 3.44
N PRO A 63 -13.21 -4.95 3.69
CA PRO A 63 -13.73 -4.77 5.05
C PRO A 63 -13.81 -6.05 5.87
N ASP A 64 -13.95 -7.19 5.20
CA ASP A 64 -14.01 -8.54 5.79
C ASP A 64 -12.62 -9.18 5.98
N ALA A 65 -11.53 -8.42 5.82
CA ALA A 65 -10.18 -8.94 5.99
C ALA A 65 -10.00 -9.53 7.40
N SER A 66 -9.63 -10.81 7.45
CA SER A 66 -9.47 -11.50 8.73
C SER A 66 -8.34 -10.90 9.57
N PRO A 67 -8.36 -11.06 10.91
CA PRO A 67 -7.25 -10.63 11.76
C PRO A 67 -5.88 -11.21 11.36
N VAL A 68 -5.86 -12.40 10.76
CA VAL A 68 -4.65 -13.04 10.22
C VAL A 68 -4.12 -12.28 9.00
N MET A 69 -4.99 -11.85 8.09
CA MET A 69 -4.60 -11.04 6.92
C MET A 69 -4.07 -9.67 7.35
N ILE A 70 -4.74 -9.01 8.30
CA ILE A 70 -4.30 -7.71 8.83
C ILE A 70 -2.95 -7.83 9.52
N ALA A 71 -2.75 -8.86 10.35
CA ALA A 71 -1.45 -9.13 10.96
C ALA A 71 -0.36 -9.44 9.92
N SER A 72 -0.69 -10.18 8.86
CA SER A 72 0.24 -10.48 7.78
C SER A 72 0.64 -9.21 7.02
N ALA A 73 -0.30 -8.29 6.77
CA ALA A 73 -0.01 -6.98 6.19
C ALA A 73 0.94 -6.13 7.07
N LEU A 74 0.73 -6.13 8.39
CA LEU A 74 1.62 -5.45 9.33
C LEU A 74 3.03 -6.06 9.37
N LEU A 75 3.18 -7.33 9.03
CA LEU A 75 4.43 -8.11 9.15
C LEU A 75 5.04 -8.46 7.79
N GLN A 76 4.51 -7.92 6.70
CA GLN A 76 4.89 -8.30 5.33
C GLN A 76 6.39 -8.13 5.05
N ASP A 77 7.02 -7.11 5.64
CA ASP A 77 8.43 -6.78 5.44
C ASP A 77 9.34 -7.36 6.53
N MET A 78 8.78 -8.11 7.49
CA MET A 78 9.56 -8.74 8.56
C MET A 78 10.68 -9.66 8.02
N PRO A 79 10.50 -10.44 6.93
CA PRO A 79 11.58 -11.22 6.34
C PRO A 79 12.77 -10.38 5.84
N ILE A 80 12.57 -9.08 5.56
CA ILE A 80 13.61 -8.17 5.11
C ILE A 80 14.35 -7.53 6.29
N TYR A 81 13.63 -7.22 7.37
CA TYR A 81 14.17 -6.43 8.50
C TYR A 81 14.56 -7.26 9.73
N ALA A 82 14.03 -8.46 9.88
CA ALA A 82 14.44 -9.33 10.98
C ALA A 82 15.93 -9.70 10.83
N PRO A 83 16.71 -9.77 11.93
CA PRO A 83 18.07 -10.28 11.89
C PRO A 83 18.12 -11.68 11.28
N ALA A 84 19.18 -11.99 10.52
CA ALA A 84 19.33 -13.30 9.86
C ALA A 84 19.36 -14.50 10.83
N THR A 85 19.59 -14.26 12.12
CA THR A 85 19.52 -15.27 13.19
C THR A 85 18.10 -15.60 13.63
N VAL A 86 17.11 -14.82 13.21
CA VAL A 86 15.70 -15.02 13.55
C VAL A 86 15.04 -15.92 12.52
N ASP A 87 14.52 -17.05 12.97
CA ASP A 87 13.59 -17.85 12.18
C ASP A 87 12.20 -17.16 12.19
N VAL A 88 11.94 -16.40 11.13
CA VAL A 88 10.70 -15.62 10.99
C VAL A 88 9.46 -16.51 11.06
N ASP A 89 9.49 -17.72 10.51
CA ASP A 89 8.33 -18.59 10.48
C ASP A 89 7.97 -19.12 11.86
N ILE A 90 8.98 -19.53 12.63
CA ILE A 90 8.82 -19.94 14.02
C ILE A 90 8.26 -18.78 14.85
N VAL A 91 8.84 -17.58 14.73
CA VAL A 91 8.36 -16.40 15.47
C VAL A 91 6.91 -16.08 15.13
N LEU A 92 6.54 -16.07 13.84
CA LEU A 92 5.18 -15.76 13.41
C LEU A 92 4.16 -16.78 13.92
N ARG A 93 4.48 -18.07 13.82
CA ARG A 93 3.62 -19.17 14.31
C ARG A 93 3.41 -19.07 15.82
N ASP A 94 4.49 -18.94 16.58
CA ASP A 94 4.46 -19.08 18.04
C ASP A 94 4.01 -17.77 18.73
N SER A 95 4.33 -16.61 18.13
CA SER A 95 4.08 -15.31 18.75
C SER A 95 2.85 -14.57 18.20
N VAL A 96 2.31 -14.97 17.04
CA VAL A 96 1.18 -14.27 16.40
C VAL A 96 0.01 -15.20 16.15
N ALA A 97 0.12 -16.08 15.15
CA ALA A 97 -0.85 -17.11 14.80
C ALA A 97 -0.32 -17.99 13.66
N GLU A 98 -0.72 -19.26 13.64
CA GLU A 98 -0.30 -20.26 12.66
C GLU A 98 -0.49 -19.82 11.20
N GLY A 99 -1.60 -19.13 10.89
CA GLY A 99 -1.91 -18.68 9.53
C GLY A 99 -1.08 -17.50 9.00
N VAL A 100 -0.32 -16.78 9.84
CA VAL A 100 0.41 -15.57 9.43
C VAL A 100 1.68 -15.92 8.64
N GLY A 101 2.45 -16.90 9.11
CA GLY A 101 3.72 -17.31 8.49
C GLY A 101 3.60 -17.66 7.01
N PRO A 102 2.66 -18.55 6.60
CA PRO A 102 2.46 -18.89 5.19
C PRO A 102 2.15 -17.69 4.28
N ILE A 103 1.36 -16.72 4.76
CA ILE A 103 1.03 -15.51 3.98
C ILE A 103 2.25 -14.63 3.84
N VAL A 104 2.98 -14.34 4.93
CA VAL A 104 4.19 -13.52 4.92
C VAL A 104 5.28 -14.14 4.03
N ARG A 105 5.44 -15.45 4.06
CA ARG A 105 6.34 -16.15 3.12
C ARG A 105 5.90 -15.97 1.67
N GLY A 106 4.60 -16.09 1.40
CA GLY A 106 4.05 -15.84 0.07
C GLY A 106 4.36 -14.43 -0.44
N LEU A 107 4.22 -13.42 0.43
CA LEU A 107 4.57 -12.02 0.15
C LEU A 107 6.07 -11.86 -0.16
N ALA A 108 6.95 -12.47 0.65
CA ALA A 108 8.39 -12.42 0.42
C ALA A 108 8.80 -13.04 -0.92
N ILE A 109 8.17 -14.15 -1.32
CA ILE A 109 8.44 -14.79 -2.63
C ILE A 109 7.99 -13.88 -3.78
N GLU A 110 6.82 -13.24 -3.69
CA GLU A 110 6.38 -12.28 -4.71
C GLU A 110 7.31 -11.07 -4.81
N GLN A 111 7.74 -10.54 -3.67
CA GLN A 111 8.71 -9.44 -3.61
C GLN A 111 10.06 -9.83 -4.23
N ASP A 112 10.59 -11.02 -3.92
CA ASP A 112 11.82 -11.53 -4.54
C ASP A 112 11.65 -11.70 -6.06
N ALA A 113 10.55 -12.30 -6.51
CA ALA A 113 10.29 -12.51 -7.93
C ALA A 113 10.30 -11.18 -8.71
N MET A 114 9.69 -10.16 -8.13
CA MET A 114 9.70 -8.81 -8.68
C MET A 114 11.09 -8.18 -8.70
N MET A 115 11.83 -8.26 -7.58
CA MET A 115 13.15 -7.63 -7.46
C MET A 115 14.22 -8.32 -8.30
N SER A 116 14.04 -9.60 -8.59
CA SER A 116 14.92 -10.43 -9.42
C SER A 116 14.54 -10.44 -10.90
N GLY A 117 13.42 -9.80 -11.28
CA GLY A 117 12.94 -9.78 -12.66
C GLY A 117 12.36 -11.11 -13.15
N LYS A 118 12.09 -12.05 -12.24
CA LYS A 118 11.35 -13.28 -12.57
C LYS A 118 9.94 -12.91 -13.03
N ALA A 119 9.32 -13.79 -13.80
CA ALA A 119 7.94 -13.61 -14.23
C ALA A 119 7.00 -13.53 -13.02
N ALA A 120 6.02 -12.63 -13.09
CA ALA A 120 4.94 -12.57 -12.11
C ALA A 120 4.15 -13.89 -12.12
N ARG A 121 3.67 -14.31 -10.95
CA ARG A 121 2.91 -15.55 -10.77
C ARG A 121 1.64 -15.29 -9.97
N LEU A 122 0.65 -16.15 -10.14
CA LEU A 122 -0.58 -16.08 -9.35
C LEU A 122 -0.30 -16.64 -7.95
N ALA A 123 -0.42 -15.79 -6.93
CA ALA A 123 -0.35 -16.19 -5.53
C ALA A 123 -1.75 -16.47 -4.96
N SER A 124 -1.82 -16.85 -3.68
CA SER A 124 -3.11 -16.95 -2.97
C SER A 124 -3.82 -15.60 -2.92
N ARG A 125 -5.17 -15.59 -2.85
CA ARG A 125 -5.96 -14.35 -2.79
C ARG A 125 -5.47 -13.40 -1.69
N SER A 126 -5.18 -13.92 -0.49
CA SER A 126 -4.70 -13.10 0.63
C SER A 126 -3.35 -12.43 0.33
N VAL A 127 -2.44 -13.13 -0.35
CA VAL A 127 -1.15 -12.54 -0.79
C VAL A 127 -1.39 -11.46 -1.82
N MET A 128 -2.25 -11.71 -2.82
CA MET A 128 -2.56 -10.74 -3.88
C MET A 128 -3.18 -9.45 -3.33
N LEU A 129 -4.11 -9.57 -2.36
CA LEU A 129 -4.72 -8.42 -1.69
C LEU A 129 -3.72 -7.58 -0.91
N ILE A 130 -2.86 -8.23 -0.12
CA ILE A 130 -1.86 -7.52 0.70
C ILE A 130 -0.81 -6.88 -0.20
N MET A 131 -0.34 -7.58 -1.24
CA MET A 131 0.56 -7.00 -2.25
C MET A 131 -0.08 -5.79 -2.94
N ALA A 132 -1.35 -5.86 -3.32
CA ALA A 132 -2.04 -4.73 -3.94
C ALA A 132 -2.09 -3.52 -2.98
N ALA A 133 -2.42 -3.73 -1.71
CA ALA A 133 -2.40 -2.68 -0.69
C ALA A 133 -1.00 -2.08 -0.51
N ASP A 134 0.04 -2.92 -0.45
CA ASP A 134 1.44 -2.50 -0.38
C ASP A 134 1.81 -1.59 -1.56
N ARG A 135 1.48 -2.02 -2.78
CA ARG A 135 1.77 -1.26 -4.00
C ARG A 135 1.03 0.06 -4.03
N ILE A 136 -0.25 0.09 -3.68
CA ILE A 136 -1.01 1.34 -3.57
C ILE A 136 -0.28 2.33 -2.64
N VAL A 137 0.10 1.89 -1.44
CA VAL A 137 0.77 2.76 -0.45
C VAL A 137 2.15 3.20 -0.93
N ALA A 138 2.97 2.27 -1.43
CA ALA A 138 4.33 2.54 -1.87
C ALA A 138 4.35 3.52 -3.06
N LEU A 139 3.51 3.27 -4.06
CA LEU A 139 3.46 4.07 -5.28
C LEU A 139 2.83 5.45 -5.05
N ARG A 140 1.82 5.57 -4.18
CA ARG A 140 1.28 6.88 -3.77
C ARG A 140 2.32 7.72 -3.04
N THR A 141 3.01 7.11 -2.07
CA THR A 141 4.08 7.79 -1.34
C THR A 141 5.16 8.28 -2.30
N LEU A 142 5.52 7.46 -3.28
CA LEU A 142 6.49 7.86 -4.29
C LEU A 142 5.99 9.00 -5.20
N LEU A 143 4.74 8.96 -5.63
CA LEU A 143 4.11 10.04 -6.42
C LEU A 143 4.06 11.36 -5.64
N GLU A 144 3.67 11.31 -4.37
CA GLU A 144 3.66 12.48 -3.48
C GLU A 144 5.05 13.10 -3.39
N ARG A 145 6.08 12.26 -3.20
CA ARG A 145 7.47 12.71 -3.14
C ARG A 145 7.98 13.26 -4.46
N ALA A 146 7.62 12.66 -5.58
CA ALA A 146 7.96 13.17 -6.90
C ALA A 146 7.38 14.59 -7.08
N ARG A 147 6.11 14.80 -6.68
CA ARG A 147 5.44 16.11 -6.76
C ARG A 147 6.07 17.15 -5.85
N SER A 148 6.56 16.75 -4.68
CA SER A 148 7.23 17.64 -3.72
C SER A 148 8.72 17.84 -3.98
N ALA A 149 9.31 17.16 -4.97
CA ALA A 149 10.72 17.29 -5.28
C ALA A 149 11.03 18.66 -5.93
N PRO A 150 12.15 19.32 -5.58
CA PRO A 150 12.56 20.58 -6.22
C PRO A 150 12.74 20.46 -7.74
N ASP A 151 13.21 19.31 -8.20
CA ASP A 151 13.33 18.95 -9.62
C ASP A 151 12.76 17.55 -9.82
N GLN A 152 11.56 17.48 -10.41
CA GLN A 152 10.88 16.19 -10.66
C GLN A 152 11.59 15.36 -11.72
N ARG A 153 12.25 16.00 -12.69
CA ARG A 153 12.97 15.29 -13.75
C ARG A 153 14.18 14.59 -13.14
N GLU A 154 14.95 15.30 -12.34
CA GLU A 154 16.10 14.72 -11.63
C GLU A 154 15.64 13.63 -10.64
N PHE A 155 14.52 13.83 -9.95
CA PHE A 155 13.93 12.80 -9.08
C PHE A 155 13.71 11.46 -9.80
N TRP A 156 13.18 11.49 -11.03
CA TRP A 156 12.95 10.29 -11.84
C TRP A 156 14.21 9.75 -12.51
N ILE A 157 15.17 10.61 -12.89
CA ILE A 157 16.48 10.20 -13.41
C ILE A 157 17.22 9.34 -12.38
N GLN A 158 17.18 9.71 -11.09
CA GLN A 158 17.82 8.94 -10.03
C GLN A 158 17.16 7.59 -9.74
N ARG A 159 16.00 7.32 -10.33
CA ARG A 159 15.16 6.12 -10.07
C ARG A 159 14.99 5.25 -11.32
N GLN A 160 16.01 5.15 -12.16
CA GLN A 160 15.96 4.34 -13.40
C GLN A 160 15.54 2.89 -13.17
N ARG A 161 16.03 2.27 -12.08
CA ARG A 161 15.66 0.87 -11.74
C ARG A 161 14.15 0.72 -11.60
N LEU A 162 13.49 1.65 -10.93
CA LEU A 162 12.04 1.62 -10.77
C LEU A 162 11.31 1.76 -12.11
N ARG A 163 11.80 2.62 -13.02
CA ARG A 163 11.24 2.74 -14.37
C ARG A 163 11.30 1.41 -15.12
N GLY A 164 12.39 0.66 -14.93
CA GLY A 164 12.54 -0.69 -15.46
C GLY A 164 11.55 -1.72 -14.88
N MET A 165 10.89 -1.42 -13.75
CA MET A 165 9.93 -2.32 -13.12
C MET A 165 8.48 -2.11 -13.61
N PHE A 166 8.20 -1.08 -14.40
CA PHE A 166 6.83 -0.78 -14.83
C PHE A 166 6.17 -1.91 -15.62
N GLU A 167 6.91 -2.55 -16.52
CA GLU A 167 6.40 -3.71 -17.26
C GLU A 167 6.07 -4.87 -16.32
N HIS A 168 6.90 -5.10 -15.30
CA HIS A 168 6.62 -6.12 -14.30
C HIS A 168 5.37 -5.77 -13.48
N PHE A 169 5.20 -4.51 -13.06
CA PHE A 169 3.99 -4.09 -12.34
C PHE A 169 2.72 -4.29 -13.18
N ARG A 170 2.76 -3.98 -14.49
CA ARG A 170 1.63 -4.23 -15.38
C ARG A 170 1.34 -5.72 -15.52
N ALA A 171 2.37 -6.54 -15.72
CA ALA A 171 2.22 -7.99 -15.84
C ALA A 171 1.64 -8.59 -14.55
N TRP A 172 2.12 -8.15 -13.39
CA TRP A 172 1.58 -8.55 -12.10
C TRP A 172 0.14 -8.08 -11.91
N TYR A 173 -0.17 -6.82 -12.23
CA TYR A 173 -1.54 -6.29 -12.14
C TYR A 173 -2.52 -7.07 -13.02
N ALA A 174 -2.14 -7.41 -14.26
CA ALA A 174 -2.99 -8.20 -15.16
C ALA A 174 -3.32 -9.59 -14.60
N LEU A 175 -2.43 -10.19 -13.80
CA LEU A 175 -2.69 -11.43 -13.08
C LEU A 175 -3.56 -11.21 -11.84
N ALA A 176 -3.38 -10.09 -11.15
CA ALA A 176 -4.08 -9.74 -9.91
C ALA A 176 -5.52 -9.30 -10.14
N GLU A 177 -5.76 -8.50 -11.17
CA GLU A 177 -7.02 -7.78 -11.40
C GLU A 177 -8.27 -8.66 -11.26
N PRO A 178 -8.34 -9.88 -11.83
CA PRO A 178 -9.54 -10.72 -11.71
C PRO A 178 -9.91 -11.16 -10.28
N VAL A 179 -8.97 -11.09 -9.33
CA VAL A 179 -9.17 -11.54 -7.95
C VAL A 179 -9.23 -10.41 -6.92
N LEU A 180 -9.01 -9.16 -7.34
CA LEU A 180 -9.06 -7.99 -6.48
C LEU A 180 -10.50 -7.45 -6.34
N PRO A 181 -10.87 -6.87 -5.19
CA PRO A 181 -12.04 -6.02 -5.07
C PRO A 181 -11.98 -4.90 -6.11
N VAL A 182 -13.12 -4.59 -6.74
CA VAL A 182 -13.21 -3.59 -7.82
C VAL A 182 -12.60 -2.25 -7.40
N SER A 183 -12.87 -1.79 -6.16
CA SER A 183 -12.31 -0.55 -5.65
C SER A 183 -10.79 -0.56 -5.59
N MET A 184 -10.19 -1.69 -5.20
CA MET A 184 -8.73 -1.86 -5.11
C MET A 184 -8.09 -1.93 -6.50
N ALA A 185 -8.74 -2.63 -7.45
CA ALA A 185 -8.27 -2.71 -8.83
C ALA A 185 -8.27 -1.33 -9.51
N ILE A 186 -9.35 -0.55 -9.34
CA ILE A 186 -9.45 0.84 -9.84
C ILE A 186 -8.36 1.71 -9.21
N GLU A 187 -8.16 1.61 -7.91
CA GLU A 187 -7.17 2.42 -7.20
C GLU A 187 -5.73 2.09 -7.64
N LEU A 188 -5.39 0.80 -7.70
CA LEU A 188 -4.07 0.35 -8.10
C LEU A 188 -3.77 0.71 -9.57
N SER A 189 -4.70 0.46 -10.48
CA SER A 189 -4.54 0.83 -11.90
C SER A 189 -4.39 2.35 -12.08
N GLY A 190 -5.17 3.15 -11.33
CA GLY A 190 -5.05 4.60 -11.32
C GLY A 190 -3.67 5.07 -10.86
N VAL A 191 -3.17 4.53 -9.74
CA VAL A 191 -1.84 4.89 -9.21
C VAL A 191 -0.71 4.44 -10.15
N LEU A 192 -0.81 3.25 -10.77
CA LEU A 192 0.16 2.78 -11.76
C LEU A 192 0.22 3.71 -12.98
N ARG A 193 -0.94 4.09 -13.52
CA ARG A 193 -1.01 5.03 -14.64
C ARG A 193 -0.39 6.39 -14.29
N ASP A 194 -0.75 6.94 -13.13
CA ASP A 194 -0.24 8.23 -12.68
C ASP A 194 1.28 8.21 -12.49
N LEU A 195 1.81 7.10 -11.98
CA LEU A 195 3.24 6.86 -11.81
C LEU A 195 3.98 6.84 -13.16
N GLU A 196 3.45 6.11 -14.14
CA GLU A 196 4.04 6.03 -15.48
C GLU A 196 4.05 7.39 -16.18
N MET A 197 2.95 8.14 -16.07
CA MET A 197 2.85 9.49 -16.64
C MET A 197 3.88 10.43 -16.01
N ALA A 198 3.95 10.46 -14.68
CA ALA A 198 4.92 11.27 -13.96
C ALA A 198 6.37 10.92 -14.35
N ALA A 199 6.70 9.63 -14.40
CA ALA A 199 8.05 9.16 -14.73
C ALA A 199 8.48 9.38 -16.19
N LEU A 200 7.51 9.56 -17.10
CA LEU A 200 7.77 9.91 -18.51
C LEU A 200 7.85 11.43 -18.73
N GLY A 201 7.68 12.25 -17.69
CA GLY A 201 7.60 13.71 -17.83
C GLY A 201 6.39 14.16 -18.64
N ARG A 202 5.36 13.31 -18.73
CA ARG A 202 4.08 13.65 -19.34
C ARG A 202 3.19 14.08 -18.18
N ASP A 203 3.03 15.39 -18.00
CA ASP A 203 2.17 15.90 -16.94
C ASP A 203 0.81 15.19 -16.98
N ALA A 204 0.44 14.55 -15.87
CA ALA A 204 -0.96 14.32 -15.61
C ALA A 204 -1.58 15.71 -15.51
N ALA A 205 -2.47 16.07 -16.44
CA ALA A 205 -3.09 17.37 -16.51
C ALA A 205 -3.45 17.86 -15.08
N PRO A 206 -3.12 19.12 -14.73
CA PRO A 206 -3.42 19.63 -13.41
C PRO A 206 -4.90 19.37 -13.12
N ARG A 207 -5.18 18.69 -12.01
CA ARG A 207 -6.53 18.46 -11.53
C ARG A 207 -7.13 19.85 -11.32
N GLU A 208 -7.97 20.26 -12.26
CA GLU A 208 -8.55 21.61 -12.32
C GLU A 208 -9.13 21.93 -10.95
N ALA A 209 -8.53 22.91 -10.26
CA ALA A 209 -9.04 23.37 -8.99
C ALA A 209 -10.47 23.87 -9.26
N ALA A 210 -11.44 23.30 -8.56
CA ALA A 210 -12.83 23.72 -8.67
C ALA A 210 -12.89 25.26 -8.56
N PRO A 211 -13.59 25.95 -9.47
CA PRO A 211 -13.61 27.41 -9.46
C PRO A 211 -14.12 27.89 -8.12
N VAL A 212 -13.28 28.68 -7.44
CA VAL A 212 -13.68 29.46 -6.26
C VAL A 212 -14.80 30.37 -6.75
N ARG A 213 -16.04 30.06 -6.33
CA ARG A 213 -17.16 30.97 -6.53
C ARG A 213 -16.90 32.20 -5.68
N GLU A 214 -16.36 33.24 -6.29
CA GLU A 214 -16.43 34.59 -5.74
C GLU A 214 -17.90 34.95 -5.55
N ALA A 215 -18.33 35.02 -4.29
CA ALA A 215 -19.59 35.63 -3.92
C ALA A 215 -19.47 37.13 -4.17
N VAL A 216 -20.01 37.58 -5.31
CA VAL A 216 -20.29 38.99 -5.56
C VAL A 216 -21.34 39.43 -4.54
N LEU A 217 -20.89 40.15 -3.52
CA LEU A 217 -21.75 41.00 -2.70
C LEU A 217 -22.10 42.23 -3.53
N SER A 218 -23.33 42.28 -4.02
CA SER A 218 -23.95 43.50 -4.52
C SER A 218 -25.28 43.72 -3.80
N SER A 219 -25.30 44.81 -3.04
CA SER A 219 -26.42 45.53 -2.41
C SER A 219 -27.04 44.95 -1.14
#